data_AF-A0A800MRZ5-F1
#
_entry.id   AF-A0A800MRZ5-F1
#
_cell.length_a   1.000
_cell.length_b   1.000
_cell.length_c   1.000
_cell.angle_alpha   90.00
_cell.angle_beta   90.00
_cell.angle_gamma   90.00
#
_symmetry.space_group_name_H-M   'P 1'
#
loop_
_entity.id
_entity.type
_entity.pdbx_description
1 polymer ?
#
loop_
_entity_poly.entity_id
_entity_poly.type
_entity_poly.pdbx_seq_one_letter_code
_entity_poly.pdbx_strand_id
1 'polypeptide(L)'
;MKNNGVYKIGYMVHLSVERDDSIDLDLKHRVLEVLLESVKGLSVANYHSYKSNPLVAQYFISILRKQGIDTIAVQDRSIFKKDIINLFIKEGFDFIVIEVNSSNTKYRIEEITNKQLRSDLHNVVRTSKVKWKNLGFKYRKALNSYEKLAKMSNELIDEYESTTGINVSAY
;
A
#
# COMPACT_ATOMS: atom_id res chain seq x y z
N MET A 1 -21.51 -0.07 24.96
CA MET A 1 -21.87 -0.28 23.55
C MET A 1 -20.59 -0.21 22.73
N LYS A 2 -20.20 -1.27 22.01
CA LYS A 2 -19.08 -1.19 21.06
C LYS A 2 -19.57 -0.39 19.86
N ASN A 3 -19.01 0.79 19.63
CA ASN A 3 -19.25 1.54 18.41
C ASN A 3 -18.78 0.69 17.23
N ASN A 4 -19.72 0.12 16.49
CA ASN A 4 -19.51 -0.56 15.20
C ASN A 4 -19.17 0.47 14.10
N GLY A 5 -18.29 1.42 14.39
CA GLY A 5 -17.75 2.32 13.39
C GLY A 5 -16.71 1.55 12.59
N VAL A 6 -17.00 1.27 11.32
CA VAL A 6 -15.97 0.83 10.38
C VAL A 6 -14.91 1.92 10.33
N TYR A 7 -13.74 1.65 10.90
CA TYR A 7 -12.65 2.61 10.89
C TYR A 7 -12.11 2.70 9.46
N LYS A 8 -12.21 3.90 8.90
CA LYS A 8 -11.77 4.18 7.53
C LYS A 8 -10.32 4.59 7.53
N ILE A 9 -9.56 4.06 6.58
CA ILE A 9 -8.16 4.42 6.39
C ILE A 9 -7.90 4.81 4.94
N GLY A 10 -6.83 5.58 4.74
CA GLY A 10 -6.23 5.75 3.43
C GLY A 10 -5.38 4.55 3.08
N TYR A 11 -5.15 4.35 1.79
CA TYR A 11 -4.24 3.33 1.31
C TYR A 11 -3.23 3.92 0.35
N MET A 12 -1.96 3.62 0.57
CA MET A 12 -0.86 4.15 -0.20
C MET A 12 -0.08 3.01 -0.83
N VAL A 13 0.09 3.12 -2.15
CA VAL A 13 0.77 2.12 -2.96
C VAL A 13 2.00 2.71 -3.62
N HIS A 14 3.14 2.06 -3.44
CA HIS A 14 4.36 2.47 -4.12
C HIS A 14 4.38 1.89 -5.54
N LEU A 15 4.21 2.73 -6.56
CA LEU A 15 4.52 2.36 -7.94
C LEU A 15 6.03 2.41 -8.17
N SER A 16 6.56 1.48 -8.99
CA SER A 16 7.95 1.55 -9.45
C SER A 16 8.25 2.90 -10.10
N VAL A 17 9.49 3.38 -9.97
CA VAL A 17 9.93 4.64 -10.58
C VAL A 17 10.21 4.45 -12.09
N GLU A 18 10.47 3.22 -12.50
CA GLU A 18 10.98 2.86 -13.83
C GLU A 18 9.92 2.23 -14.73
N ARG A 19 8.80 1.74 -14.17
CA ARG A 19 7.75 1.02 -14.89
C ARG A 19 6.38 1.30 -14.30
N ASP A 20 5.35 1.37 -15.15
CA ASP A 20 3.97 1.43 -14.68
C ASP A 20 3.47 0.03 -14.28
N ASP A 21 3.66 -0.30 -13.00
CA ASP A 21 3.12 -1.51 -12.39
C ASP A 21 1.71 -1.30 -11.79
N SER A 22 0.95 -0.29 -12.28
CA SER A 22 -0.36 0.11 -11.72
C SER A 22 -1.36 -1.02 -11.69
N ILE A 23 -1.32 -1.92 -12.67
CA ILE A 23 -2.20 -3.10 -12.74
C ILE A 23 -1.80 -4.15 -11.68
N ASP A 24 -0.51 -4.39 -11.46
CA ASP A 24 -0.01 -5.28 -10.41
C ASP A 24 -0.41 -4.79 -9.02
N LEU A 25 -0.27 -3.49 -8.84
CA LEU A 25 -0.57 -2.80 -7.59
C LEU A 25 -2.09 -2.65 -7.37
N ASP A 26 -2.89 -2.53 -8.43
CA ASP A 26 -4.37 -2.56 -8.37
C ASP A 26 -4.87 -3.91 -7.85
N LEU A 27 -4.38 -5.00 -8.45
CA LEU A 27 -4.89 -6.33 -8.12
C LEU A 27 -4.38 -6.82 -6.76
N LYS A 28 -3.13 -6.51 -6.39
CA LYS A 28 -2.58 -6.83 -5.06
C LYS A 28 -3.29 -6.06 -3.95
N HIS A 29 -3.67 -4.79 -4.16
CA HIS A 29 -4.34 -4.04 -3.10
C HIS A 29 -5.68 -4.64 -2.72
N ARG A 30 -6.49 -5.10 -3.67
CA ARG A 30 -7.83 -5.63 -3.39
C ARG A 30 -7.80 -6.80 -2.41
N VAL A 31 -6.76 -7.63 -2.48
CA VAL A 31 -6.59 -8.73 -1.52
C VAL A 31 -6.16 -8.22 -0.15
N LEU A 32 -5.30 -7.21 -0.11
CA LEU A 32 -4.82 -6.61 1.13
C LEU A 32 -5.93 -5.82 1.85
N GLU A 33 -6.82 -5.17 1.12
CA GLU A 33 -8.03 -4.53 1.66
C GLU A 33 -8.94 -5.56 2.33
N VAL A 34 -9.29 -6.65 1.63
CA VAL A 34 -10.13 -7.70 2.20
C VAL A 34 -9.45 -8.40 3.38
N LEU A 35 -8.13 -8.56 3.34
CA LEU A 35 -7.36 -9.09 4.46
C LEU A 35 -7.46 -8.14 5.66
N LEU A 36 -7.26 -6.84 5.45
CA LEU A 36 -7.29 -5.85 6.51
C LEU A 36 -8.69 -5.71 7.13
N GLU A 37 -9.74 -5.68 6.32
CA GLU A 37 -11.12 -5.70 6.78
C GLU A 37 -11.39 -6.95 7.62
N SER A 38 -10.99 -8.13 7.13
CA SER A 38 -11.23 -9.39 7.86
C SER A 38 -10.45 -9.53 9.17
N VAL A 39 -9.26 -8.94 9.27
CA VAL A 39 -8.36 -9.11 10.43
C VAL A 39 -8.50 -7.97 11.44
N LYS A 40 -8.76 -6.75 10.98
CA LYS A 40 -8.77 -5.53 11.81
C LYS A 40 -10.11 -4.79 11.79
N GLY A 41 -11.06 -5.16 10.92
CA GLY A 41 -12.32 -4.44 10.77
C GLY A 41 -12.16 -3.04 10.17
N LEU A 42 -11.07 -2.81 9.42
CA LEU A 42 -10.77 -1.53 8.78
C LEU A 42 -11.18 -1.57 7.31
N SER A 43 -11.75 -0.47 6.83
CA SER A 43 -12.11 -0.31 5.42
C SER A 43 -11.24 0.76 4.78
N VAL A 44 -10.85 0.54 3.53
CA VAL A 44 -10.15 1.56 2.75
C VAL A 44 -11.18 2.51 2.15
N ALA A 45 -11.03 3.80 2.44
CA ALA A 45 -11.93 4.83 1.91
C ALA A 45 -11.39 5.51 0.64
N ASN A 46 -10.07 5.56 0.50
CA ASN A 46 -9.41 6.12 -0.66
C ASN A 46 -8.03 5.48 -0.81
N TYR A 47 -7.61 5.26 -2.06
CA TYR A 47 -6.31 4.68 -2.38
C TYR A 47 -5.58 5.59 -3.36
N HIS A 48 -4.25 5.60 -3.27
CA HIS A 48 -3.45 6.42 -4.16
C HIS A 48 -2.05 5.83 -4.36
N SER A 49 -1.50 6.03 -5.55
CA SER A 49 -0.09 5.79 -5.79
C SER A 49 0.69 7.08 -6.01
N TYR A 50 1.64 7.35 -5.10
CA TYR A 50 2.47 8.55 -5.19
C TYR A 50 3.73 8.21 -5.96
N LYS A 51 3.73 8.52 -7.25
CA LYS A 51 4.92 8.64 -8.07
C LYS A 51 5.75 9.83 -7.58
N SER A 52 6.41 9.74 -6.42
CA SER A 52 7.28 10.74 -5.75
C SER A 52 6.89 12.23 -5.90
N ASN A 53 5.62 12.55 -6.17
CA ASN A 53 5.16 13.89 -6.51
C ASN A 53 4.54 14.53 -5.26
N PRO A 54 5.20 15.55 -4.66
CA PRO A 54 4.73 16.18 -3.44
C PRO A 54 3.35 16.81 -3.54
N LEU A 55 3.00 17.40 -4.71
CA LEU A 55 1.72 18.06 -4.92
C LEU A 55 0.57 17.05 -4.89
N VAL A 56 0.80 15.90 -5.51
CA VAL A 56 -0.18 14.81 -5.54
C VAL A 56 -0.36 14.21 -4.13
N ALA A 57 0.72 14.07 -3.35
CA ALA A 57 0.64 13.65 -1.96
C ALA A 57 -0.14 14.64 -1.08
N GLN A 58 0.11 15.93 -1.22
CA GLN A 58 -0.63 16.97 -0.50
C GLN A 58 -2.12 16.96 -0.87
N TYR A 59 -2.44 16.77 -2.15
CA TYR A 59 -3.82 16.66 -2.60
C TYR A 59 -4.53 15.47 -1.93
N PHE A 60 -3.91 14.29 -1.91
CA PHE A 60 -4.50 13.14 -1.24
C PHE A 60 -4.63 13.33 0.28
N ILE A 61 -3.61 13.89 0.93
CA ILE A 61 -3.68 14.24 2.35
C ILE A 61 -4.91 15.12 2.61
N SER A 62 -5.15 16.12 1.75
CA SER A 62 -6.32 17.00 1.88
C SER A 62 -7.65 16.23 1.76
N ILE A 63 -7.72 15.24 0.87
CA ILE A 63 -8.91 14.39 0.73
C ILE A 63 -9.14 13.57 1.99
N LEU A 64 -8.11 12.87 2.48
CA LEU A 64 -8.22 12.06 3.70
C LEU A 64 -8.64 12.90 4.91
N ARG A 65 -8.03 14.09 5.08
CA ARG A 65 -8.37 14.99 6.18
C ARG A 65 -9.81 15.47 6.12
N LYS A 66 -10.33 15.80 4.93
CA LYS A 66 -11.75 16.14 4.74
C LYS A 66 -12.69 14.98 5.12
N GLN A 67 -12.22 13.75 5.01
CA GLN A 67 -12.96 12.54 5.39
C GLN A 67 -12.76 12.15 6.87
N GLY A 68 -11.98 12.92 7.65
CA GLY A 68 -11.65 12.60 9.03
C GLY A 68 -10.71 11.40 9.18
N ILE A 69 -9.95 11.09 8.13
CA ILE A 69 -9.02 9.97 8.10
C ILE A 69 -7.61 10.47 8.42
N ASP A 70 -6.95 9.79 9.35
CA ASP A 70 -5.62 10.10 9.87
C ASP A 70 -4.64 8.91 9.81
N THR A 71 -5.08 7.79 9.26
CA THR A 71 -4.32 6.54 9.21
C THR A 71 -4.17 6.08 7.77
N ILE A 72 -2.97 5.61 7.41
CA ILE A 72 -2.67 5.11 6.06
C ILE A 72 -2.11 3.68 6.12
N ALA A 73 -2.70 2.78 5.34
CA ALA A 73 -2.12 1.47 5.11
C ALA A 73 -1.10 1.48 3.95
N VAL A 74 0.00 0.73 4.13
CA VAL A 74 1.11 0.58 3.18
C VAL A 74 1.53 -0.88 3.08
N GLN A 75 2.06 -1.31 1.92
CA GLN A 75 2.36 -2.72 1.64
C GLN A 75 3.69 -3.22 2.22
N ASP A 76 4.63 -2.34 2.52
CA ASP A 76 5.92 -2.71 3.09
C ASP A 76 6.62 -1.52 3.75
N ARG A 77 7.73 -1.79 4.43
CA ARG A 77 8.50 -0.80 5.19
C ARG A 77 9.47 0.02 4.35
N SER A 78 9.77 -0.40 3.12
CA SER A 78 10.65 0.36 2.24
C SER A 78 10.06 1.72 1.88
N ILE A 79 8.73 1.86 1.96
CA ILE A 79 8.03 3.13 1.78
C ILE A 79 8.58 4.22 2.72
N PHE A 80 8.96 3.88 3.96
CA PHE A 80 9.47 4.84 4.94
C PHE A 80 10.85 5.42 4.56
N LYS A 81 11.53 4.87 3.55
CA LYS A 81 12.75 5.47 2.97
C LYS A 81 12.46 6.54 1.93
N LYS A 82 11.19 6.70 1.52
CA LYS A 82 10.79 7.63 0.47
C LYS A 82 10.47 8.99 1.09
N ASP A 83 11.00 10.05 0.51
CA ASP A 83 10.82 11.43 1.02
C ASP A 83 9.35 11.84 1.12
N ILE A 84 8.50 11.28 0.25
CA ILE A 84 7.06 11.54 0.25
C ILE A 84 6.39 11.19 1.59
N ILE A 85 6.89 10.17 2.29
CA ILE A 85 6.36 9.76 3.60
C ILE A 85 6.57 10.83 4.66
N ASN A 86 7.61 11.66 4.53
CA ASN A 86 7.83 12.76 5.46
C ASN A 86 6.68 13.79 5.44
N LEU A 87 5.95 13.93 4.33
CA LEU A 87 4.76 14.80 4.27
C LEU A 87 3.66 14.26 5.18
N PHE A 88 3.34 12.98 5.05
CA PHE A 88 2.34 12.32 5.89
C PHE A 88 2.75 12.32 7.37
N ILE A 89 4.03 12.12 7.68
CA ILE A 89 4.53 12.19 9.05
C ILE A 89 4.40 13.61 9.62
N LYS A 90 4.72 14.65 8.85
CA LYS A 90 4.57 16.05 9.27
C LYS A 90 3.11 16.39 9.55
N GLU A 91 2.22 15.92 8.68
CA GLU A 91 0.78 16.08 8.79
C GLU A 91 0.16 15.24 9.91
N GLY A 92 0.92 14.38 10.57
CA GLY A 92 0.46 13.64 11.75
C GLY A 92 -0.32 12.38 11.44
N PHE A 93 -0.05 11.73 10.30
CA PHE A 93 -0.66 10.43 9.98
C PHE A 93 0.02 9.29 10.75
N ASP A 94 -0.80 8.33 11.17
CA ASP A 94 -0.40 7.01 11.63
C ASP A 94 -0.39 6.02 10.45
N PHE A 95 0.30 4.90 10.61
CA PHE A 95 0.52 3.93 9.54
C PHE A 95 0.16 2.51 9.94
N ILE A 96 -0.34 1.75 8.97
CA ILE A 96 -0.54 0.30 9.08
C ILE A 96 0.27 -0.36 7.98
N VAL A 97 1.28 -1.13 8.37
CA VAL A 97 2.11 -1.89 7.43
C VAL A 97 1.51 -3.28 7.26
N ILE A 98 1.21 -3.67 6.03
CA ILE A 98 0.64 -4.96 5.66
C ILE A 98 1.62 -5.68 4.74
N GLU A 99 2.45 -6.55 5.32
CA GLU A 99 3.46 -7.29 4.55
C GLU A 99 2.97 -8.70 4.25
N VAL A 100 3.20 -9.16 3.03
CA VAL A 100 3.03 -10.55 2.60
C VAL A 100 4.41 -11.10 2.22
N ASN A 101 4.71 -12.35 2.61
CA ASN A 101 5.99 -12.94 2.26
C ASN A 101 6.05 -13.29 0.77
N SER A 102 7.24 -13.40 0.20
CA SER A 102 7.46 -13.70 -1.23
C SER A 102 6.86 -15.01 -1.74
N SER A 103 6.43 -15.91 -0.85
CA SER A 103 5.76 -17.17 -1.23
C SER A 103 4.23 -17.10 -1.16
N ASN A 104 3.66 -15.93 -0.81
CA ASN A 104 2.22 -15.70 -0.63
C ASN A 104 1.56 -16.70 0.34
N THR A 105 2.30 -17.14 1.35
CA THR A 105 1.83 -18.12 2.35
C THR A 105 1.59 -17.50 3.71
N LYS A 106 2.21 -16.35 3.99
CA LYS A 106 2.14 -15.69 5.29
C LYS A 106 2.02 -14.19 5.13
N TYR A 107 1.37 -13.56 6.11
CA TYR A 107 1.24 -12.11 6.21
C TYR A 107 1.58 -11.64 7.63
N ARG A 108 1.87 -10.35 7.79
CA ARG A 108 1.88 -9.67 9.08
C ARG A 108 1.33 -8.26 8.92
N ILE A 109 0.69 -7.77 9.98
CA ILE A 109 0.09 -6.43 10.04
C ILE A 109 0.63 -5.73 11.28
N GLU A 110 1.21 -4.56 11.11
CA GLU A 110 1.80 -3.78 12.19
C GLU A 110 1.32 -2.34 12.13
N GLU A 111 0.84 -1.84 13.28
CA GLU A 111 0.50 -0.43 13.45
C GLU A 111 1.74 0.34 13.89
N ILE A 112 1.99 1.46 13.25
CA ILE A 112 3.13 2.32 13.47
C ILE A 112 2.60 3.74 13.66
N THR A 113 2.73 4.24 14.88
CA THR A 113 2.30 5.59 15.21
C THR A 113 3.27 6.63 14.67
N ASN A 114 2.76 7.82 14.40
CA ASN A 114 3.54 8.99 14.03
C ASN A 114 4.65 9.29 15.06
N LYS A 115 4.34 9.13 16.35
CA LYS A 115 5.30 9.32 17.45
C LYS A 115 6.49 8.37 17.33
N GLN A 116 6.23 7.09 17.04
CA GLN A 116 7.28 6.08 16.83
C GLN A 116 8.17 6.42 15.62
N LEU A 117 7.57 6.89 14.53
CA LEU A 117 8.32 7.30 13.34
C LEU A 117 9.22 8.51 13.59
N ARG A 118 8.74 9.50 14.35
CA ARG A 118 9.53 10.69 14.70
C ARG A 118 10.68 10.36 15.67
N SER A 119 10.49 9.38 16.56
CA SER A 119 11.52 9.01 17.53
C SER A 119 12.58 8.06 16.95
N ASP A 120 12.20 7.16 16.04
CA ASP A 120 13.05 6.03 15.65
C ASP A 120 12.74 5.50 14.23
N LEU A 121 12.82 6.40 13.24
CA LEU A 121 12.55 6.05 11.84
C LEU A 121 13.46 4.92 11.35
N HIS A 122 14.74 4.91 11.74
CA HIS A 122 15.69 3.91 11.28
C HIS A 122 15.35 2.48 11.74
N ASN A 123 14.93 2.28 13.00
CA ASN A 123 14.50 0.96 13.44
C ASN A 123 13.15 0.57 12.85
N VAL A 124 12.24 1.52 12.63
CA VAL A 124 11.00 1.28 11.89
C VAL A 124 11.28 0.82 10.45
N VAL A 125 12.28 1.39 9.78
CA VAL A 125 12.65 0.96 8.43
C VAL A 125 13.23 -0.47 8.43
N ARG A 126 13.93 -0.87 9.50
CA ARG A 126 14.72 -2.13 9.54
C ARG A 126 14.02 -3.32 10.19
N THR A 127 13.18 -3.12 11.20
CA THR A 127 12.76 -4.21 12.10
C THR A 127 11.26 -4.23 12.37
N SER A 128 10.62 -5.33 12.00
CA SER A 128 9.25 -5.63 12.44
C SER A 128 9.23 -6.40 13.75
N LYS A 129 8.31 -6.02 14.62
CA LYS A 129 8.08 -6.67 15.91
C LYS A 129 6.95 -7.71 15.84
N VAL A 130 6.25 -7.80 14.71
CA VAL A 130 5.07 -8.65 14.55
C VAL A 130 5.44 -10.00 13.91
N LYS A 131 4.91 -11.07 14.50
CA LYS A 131 5.06 -12.44 13.98
C LYS A 131 4.25 -12.63 12.70
N TRP A 132 4.81 -13.39 11.77
CA TRP A 132 4.11 -13.87 10.59
C TRP A 132 2.95 -14.81 10.95
N LYS A 133 1.82 -14.61 10.28
CA LYS A 133 0.61 -15.45 10.37
C LYS A 133 0.37 -16.15 9.05
N ASN A 134 -0.23 -17.34 9.10
CA ASN A 134 -0.58 -18.08 7.88
C ASN A 134 -1.69 -17.36 7.12
N LEU A 135 -1.50 -17.21 5.82
CA LEU A 135 -2.49 -16.69 4.91
C LEU A 135 -3.46 -17.81 4.51
N GLY A 136 -4.76 -17.55 4.64
CA GLY A 136 -5.79 -18.54 4.28
C GLY A 136 -5.73 -18.90 2.79
N PHE A 137 -6.09 -20.15 2.45
CA PHE A 137 -6.01 -20.67 1.09
C PHE A 137 -6.69 -19.78 0.04
N LYS A 138 -7.87 -19.23 0.35
CA LYS A 138 -8.60 -18.32 -0.56
C LYS A 138 -7.78 -17.07 -0.94
N TYR A 139 -7.08 -16.49 0.03
CA TYR A 139 -6.27 -15.29 -0.16
C TYR A 139 -4.99 -15.62 -0.93
N ARG A 140 -4.36 -16.76 -0.63
CA ARG A 140 -3.20 -17.26 -1.38
C ARG A 140 -3.54 -17.48 -2.86
N LYS A 141 -4.69 -18.09 -3.15
CA LYS A 141 -5.17 -18.30 -4.52
C LYS A 141 -5.40 -16.97 -5.23
N ALA A 142 -6.06 -16.02 -4.57
CA ALA A 142 -6.32 -14.69 -5.13
C ALA A 142 -5.03 -13.93 -5.45
N LEU A 143 -4.07 -13.85 -4.51
CA LEU A 143 -2.78 -13.20 -4.74
C LEU A 143 -2.04 -13.81 -5.94
N ASN A 144 -1.92 -15.15 -5.99
CA ASN A 144 -1.23 -15.81 -7.09
C ASN A 144 -1.92 -15.60 -8.45
N SER A 145 -3.26 -15.58 -8.48
CA SER A 145 -4.02 -15.29 -9.69
C SER A 145 -3.80 -13.85 -10.16
N TYR A 146 -3.80 -12.90 -9.24
CA TYR A 146 -3.58 -11.50 -9.52
C TYR A 146 -2.15 -11.20 -9.97
N GLU A 147 -1.14 -11.81 -9.35
CA GLU A 147 0.26 -11.70 -9.81
C GLU A 147 0.43 -12.21 -11.25
N LYS A 148 -0.25 -13.31 -11.60
CA LYS A 148 -0.22 -13.83 -12.99
C LYS A 148 -0.88 -12.86 -13.96
N LEU A 149 -2.07 -12.36 -13.64
CA LEU A 149 -2.80 -11.41 -14.47
C LEU A 149 -2.00 -10.12 -14.66
N ALA A 150 -1.46 -9.58 -13.58
CA ALA A 150 -0.60 -8.41 -13.60
C ALA A 150 0.63 -8.60 -14.49
N LYS A 151 1.34 -9.74 -14.34
CA LYS A 151 2.48 -10.05 -15.20
C LYS A 151 2.10 -10.07 -16.67
N MET A 152 1.00 -10.72 -17.02
CA MET A 152 0.51 -10.78 -18.40
C MET A 152 0.14 -9.38 -18.93
N SER A 153 -0.57 -8.58 -18.12
CA SER A 153 -0.92 -7.21 -18.51
C SER A 153 0.31 -6.33 -18.72
N ASN A 154 1.31 -6.45 -17.84
CA ASN A 154 2.56 -5.70 -17.96
C ASN A 154 3.39 -6.16 -19.17
N GLU A 155 3.41 -7.46 -19.49
CA GLU A 155 4.04 -7.99 -20.72
C GLU A 155 3.38 -7.45 -21.99
N LEU A 156 2.05 -7.33 -22.01
CA LEU A 156 1.30 -6.74 -23.13
C LEU A 156 1.59 -5.24 -23.31
N ILE A 157 1.74 -4.51 -22.21
CA ILE A 157 2.12 -3.09 -22.25
C ILE A 157 3.54 -2.96 -22.82
N ASP A 158 4.51 -3.74 -22.32
CA ASP A 158 5.88 -3.70 -22.83
C ASP A 158 5.93 -4.00 -24.34
N GLU A 159 5.18 -5.01 -24.80
CA GLU A 159 5.08 -5.37 -26.21
C GLU A 159 4.50 -4.21 -27.05
N TYR A 160 3.46 -3.55 -26.54
CA TYR A 160 2.86 -2.40 -27.18
C TYR A 160 3.82 -1.19 -27.26
N GLU A 161 4.47 -0.83 -26.16
CA GLU A 161 5.45 0.28 -26.11
C GLU A 161 6.62 0.02 -27.06
N SER A 162 7.13 -1.22 -27.06
CA SER A 162 8.20 -1.65 -27.97
C SER A 162 7.79 -1.55 -29.45
N THR A 163 6.57 -1.96 -29.77
CA THR A 163 6.07 -1.98 -31.16
C THR A 163 5.71 -0.59 -31.68
N THR A 164 5.18 0.28 -30.82
CA THR A 164 4.63 1.58 -31.22
C THR A 164 5.56 2.76 -30.94
N GLY A 165 6.55 2.61 -30.07
CA GLY A 165 7.39 3.71 -29.55
C GLY A 165 6.64 4.69 -28.65
N ILE A 166 5.36 4.44 -28.36
CA ILE A 166 4.54 5.25 -27.45
C ILE A 166 4.79 4.75 -26.05
N ASN A 167 5.34 5.61 -25.17
CA ASN A 167 5.53 5.31 -23.77
C ASN A 167 4.22 5.57 -23.00
N VAL A 168 3.48 4.51 -22.73
CA VAL A 168 2.20 4.53 -22.00
C VAL A 168 2.45 4.63 -20.49
N SER A 169 3.60 4.13 -20.01
CA SER A 169 4.05 4.15 -18.62
C SER A 169 4.53 5.52 -18.11
N ALA A 170 4.66 6.52 -18.99
CA ALA A 170 5.04 7.88 -18.64
C ALA A 170 3.90 8.71 -18.01
N TYR A 171 2.64 8.36 -18.28
CA TYR A 171 1.45 9.10 -17.85
C TYR A 171 0.98 8.77 -16.43
#